data_AF-A0A7G6X0G1-F1
#
_entry.id   AF-A0A7G6X0G1-F1
#
_cell.length_a   1.000
_cell.length_b   1.000
_cell.length_c   1.000
_cell.angle_alpha   90.00
_cell.angle_beta   90.00
_cell.angle_gamma   90.00
#
_symmetry.space_group_name_H-M   'P 1'
#
loop_
_entity.id
_entity.type
_entity.pdbx_description
1 polymer ?
#
loop_
_entity_poly.entity_id
_entity_poly.type
_entity_poly.pdbx_seq_one_letter_code
_entity_poly.pdbx_strand_id
1 'polypeptide(L)' 'MNTPVSATSVAVPALSPRLLALALLTVGLALMLAYLVGFDQGALSRSGMYMHELMHDGRHLLGVPCH' A
#
# COMPACT_ATOMS: atom_id res chain seq x y z
N MET A 1 -52.56 3.85 29.45
CA MET A 1 -51.31 4.61 29.62
C MET A 1 -50.22 3.87 28.86
N ASN A 2 -49.69 4.46 27.80
CA ASN A 2 -48.59 3.87 27.02
C ASN A 2 -47.32 4.65 27.39
N THR A 3 -46.35 3.98 28.01
CA THR A 3 -45.06 4.58 28.34
C THR A 3 -44.21 4.66 27.07
N PRO A 4 -43.56 5.79 26.77
CA PRO A 4 -42.61 5.86 25.66
C PRO A 4 -41.37 5.03 26.03
N VAL A 5 -41.03 4.07 25.18
CA VAL A 5 -39.76 3.34 25.26
C VAL A 5 -38.69 4.24 24.66
N SER A 6 -37.78 4.74 25.49
CA SER A 6 -36.61 5.47 25.01
C SER A 6 -35.67 4.50 24.29
N ALA A 7 -35.48 4.71 22.99
CA ALA A 7 -34.53 3.94 22.20
C ALA A 7 -33.10 4.43 22.50
N THR A 8 -32.25 3.55 23.03
CA THR A 8 -30.83 3.82 23.22
C THR A 8 -30.12 3.74 21.87
N SER A 9 -29.61 4.86 21.38
CA SER A 9 -28.75 4.91 20.20
C SER A 9 -27.38 4.31 20.54
N VAL A 10 -27.05 3.15 19.97
CA VAL A 10 -25.70 2.58 20.04
C VAL A 10 -24.83 3.30 19.01
N ALA A 11 -23.81 4.02 19.49
CA ALA A 11 -22.81 4.61 18.61
C ALA A 11 -21.92 3.50 18.05
N VAL A 12 -22.00 3.25 16.74
CA VAL A 12 -21.05 2.39 16.04
C VAL A 12 -19.79 3.22 15.80
N PRO A 13 -18.60 2.74 16.21
CA PRO A 13 -17.36 3.46 15.93
C PRO A 13 -17.17 3.59 14.42
N ALA A 14 -16.98 4.83 13.95
CA ALA A 14 -16.83 5.16 12.53
C ALA A 14 -15.59 4.51 11.89
N LEU A 15 -14.60 4.12 12.71
CA LEU A 15 -13.37 3.49 12.26
C LEU A 15 -13.13 2.20 13.04
N SER A 16 -13.24 1.06 12.38
CA SER A 16 -12.88 -0.22 13.01
C SER A 16 -11.36 -0.43 12.95
N PRO A 17 -10.73 -1.00 14.01
CA PRO A 17 -9.30 -1.29 14.00
C PRO A 17 -8.87 -2.18 12.82
N ARG A 18 -9.77 -3.08 12.39
CA ARG A 18 -9.55 -3.95 11.22
C ARG A 18 -9.50 -3.14 9.92
N LEU A 19 -10.42 -2.20 9.73
CA LEU A 19 -10.40 -1.32 8.56
C LEU A 19 -9.16 -0.43 8.55
N LEU A 20 -8.77 0.09 9.71
CA LEU A 20 -7.54 0.87 9.84
C LEU A 20 -6.30 0.03 9.48
N ALA A 21 -6.20 -1.19 10.01
CA ALA A 21 -5.09 -2.09 9.71
C ALA A 21 -5.01 -2.44 8.21
N LEU A 22 -6.15 -2.75 7.59
CA LEU A 22 -6.22 -3.00 6.15
C LEU A 22 -5.82 -1.75 5.35
N ALA A 23 -6.32 -0.57 5.71
CA ALA A 23 -5.97 0.68 5.03
C ALA A 23 -4.47 0.97 5.12
N LEU A 24 -3.86 0.81 6.30
CA LEU A 24 -2.42 1.01 6.48
C LEU A 24 -1.61 0.00 5.67
N LEU A 25 -2.02 -1.27 5.64
CA LEU A 25 -1.37 -2.29 4.84
C LEU A 25 -1.48 -2.00 3.34
N THR A 26 -2.66 -1.59 2.86
CA THR A 26 -2.87 -1.22 1.46
C THR A 26 -2.03 -0.01 1.07
N VAL A 27 -2.02 1.05 1.89
CA VAL A 27 -1.19 2.25 1.64
C VAL A 27 0.29 1.88 1.69
N GLY A 28 0.71 1.07 2.66
CA GLY A 28 2.08 0.58 2.75
C GLY A 28 2.51 -0.21 1.51
N LEU A 29 1.67 -1.13 1.03
CA LEU A 29 1.92 -1.86 -0.22
C LEU A 29 2.00 -0.94 -1.42
N ALA A 30 1.08 0.04 -1.53
CA ALA A 30 1.05 0.98 -2.64
C ALA A 30 2.33 1.84 -2.67
N LEU A 31 2.80 2.31 -1.52
CA LEU A 31 4.06 3.05 -1.40
C LEU A 31 5.27 2.17 -1.73
N MET A 32 5.27 0.92 -1.27
CA MET A 32 6.33 -0.04 -1.59
C MET A 32 6.42 -0.28 -3.10
N LEU A 33 5.28 -0.52 -3.76
CA LEU A 33 5.22 -0.70 -5.22
C LEU A 33 5.67 0.56 -5.96
N ALA A 34 5.21 1.74 -5.52
CA ALA A 34 5.64 3.01 -6.11
C ALA A 34 7.15 3.23 -5.97
N TYR A 35 7.76 2.84 -4.84
CA TYR A 35 9.21 2.87 -4.65
C TYR A 35 9.93 1.92 -5.61
N LEU A 36 9.48 0.67 -5.72
CA LEU A 36 10.07 -0.31 -6.64
C LEU A 36 10.01 0.17 -8.09
N VAL A 37 8.85 0.66 -8.53
CA VAL A 37 8.67 1.20 -9.90
C VAL A 37 9.56 2.43 -10.12
N GLY A 38 9.58 3.38 -9.17
CA GLY A 38 10.44 4.56 -9.28
C GLY A 38 11.93 4.22 -9.28
N PHE A 39 12.32 3.15 -8.59
CA PHE A 39 13.67 2.64 -8.59
C PHE A 39 14.03 2.02 -9.95
N ASP A 40 13.21 1.08 -10.44
CA ASP A 40 13.40 0.38 -11.73
C ASP A 40 13.44 1.35 -12.92
N GLN A 41 12.63 2.41 -12.88
CA GLN A 41 12.59 3.45 -13.91
C GLN A 41 13.72 4.50 -13.79
N GLY A 42 14.66 4.34 -12.87
CA GLY A 42 15.82 5.24 -12.76
C GLY A 42 15.55 6.56 -12.03
N ALA A 43 14.32 6.82 -11.56
CA ALA A 43 14.00 8.04 -10.80
C ALA A 43 14.67 8.06 -9.42
N LEU A 44 14.81 6.86 -8.80
CA LEU A 44 15.46 6.68 -7.50
C LEU A 44 16.80 5.95 -7.58
N SER A 45 17.06 5.20 -8.66
CA SER A 45 18.21 4.26 -8.76
C SER A 45 19.60 4.92 -8.88
N ARG A 46 19.71 6.26 -8.94
CA ARG A 46 20.98 6.97 -9.25
C ARG A 46 22.15 6.72 -8.27
N SER A 47 21.95 6.04 -7.14
CA SER A 47 23.00 5.76 -6.15
C SER A 47 22.96 4.37 -5.50
N GLY A 48 22.13 3.43 -5.97
CA GLY A 48 21.93 2.14 -5.29
C GLY A 48 22.44 0.93 -6.09
N MET A 49 23.70 0.52 -5.93
CA MET A 49 24.33 -0.57 -6.71
C MET A 49 23.57 -1.91 -6.63
N TYR A 50 23.35 -2.45 -5.43
CA TYR A 50 22.72 -3.77 -5.28
C TYR A 50 21.30 -3.80 -5.85
N MET A 51 20.49 -2.80 -5.51
CA MET A 51 19.11 -2.73 -5.96
C MET A 51 19.04 -2.42 -7.47
N HIS A 52 20.02 -1.67 -8.01
CA HIS A 52 20.15 -1.39 -9.44
C HIS A 52 20.38 -2.67 -10.23
N GLU A 53 21.34 -3.49 -9.81
CA GLU A 53 21.63 -4.78 -10.44
C GLU A 53 20.47 -5.77 -10.27
N LEU A 54 19.88 -5.87 -9.08
CA LEU A 54 18.73 -6.75 -8.83
C LEU A 54 17.54 -6.43 -9.75
N MET A 55 17.20 -5.14 -9.89
CA MET A 55 16.09 -4.72 -10.75
C MET A 55 16.44 -4.87 -12.23
N HIS A 56 17.66 -4.51 -12.61
CA HIS A 56 18.16 -4.73 -13.96
C HIS A 56 18.06 -6.21 -14.36
N ASP A 57 18.56 -7.13 -13.53
CA ASP A 57 18.50 -8.58 -13.78
C ASP A 57 17.07 -9.13 -13.77
N GLY A 58 16.20 -8.57 -12.93
CA GLY A 58 14.77 -8.89 -12.91
C GLY A 58 14.09 -8.58 -14.24
N ARG A 59 14.42 -7.45 -14.89
CA ARG A 59 13.91 -7.10 -16.22
C ARG A 59 14.37 -8.10 -17.28
N HIS A 60 15.64 -8.51 -17.24
CA HIS A 60 16.17 -9.55 -18.12
C HIS A 60 15.45 -10.88 -17.93
N LEU A 61 15.22 -11.30 -16.68
CA LEU A 61 14.54 -12.56 -16.36
C LEU A 61 13.08 -12.57 -16.85
N LEU A 62 12.38 -11.44 -16.76
CA LEU A 62 10.97 -11.30 -17.15
C LEU A 62 10.79 -10.92 -18.64
N GLY A 63 11.89 -10.75 -19.38
CA GLY A 63 11.85 -10.34 -20.80
C GLY A 63 11.32 -8.92 -21.01
N VAL A 64 11.41 -8.05 -20.00
CA VAL A 64 10.97 -6.66 -20.08
C VAL A 64 12.04 -5.85 -20.82
N PRO A 65 11.69 -5.09 -21.89
CA PRO A 65 12.67 -4.35 -22.67
C PRO A 65 13.37 -3.29 -21.82
N CYS A 66 14.69 -3.17 -21.97
CA CYS A 66 15.54 -2.30 -21.13
C CYS A 66 15.82 -0.91 -21.75
N HIS A 67 15.15 -0.56 -22.86
CA HIS A 67 15.38 0.65 -23.65
C HIS A 67 14.06 1.28 -24.09
#